data_AF-A0A0A3IPJ0-F1
#
_entry.id   AF-A0A0A3IPJ0-F1
#
_cell.length_a   1.000
_cell.length_b   1.000
_cell.length_c   1.000
_cell.angle_alpha   90.00
_cell.angle_beta   90.00
_cell.angle_gamma   90.00
#
_symmetry.space_group_name_H-M   'P 1'
#
loop_
_entity.id
_entity.type
_entity.pdbx_description
1 polymer ?
#
loop_
_entity_poly.entity_id
_entity_poly.type
_entity_poly.pdbx_seq_one_letter_code
_entity_poly.pdbx_strand_id
1 'polypeptide(L)'
;MDIRKFTYPARGSELWKQLYKERTAVERVNAYLKQYFQLKNVRHRTGIKGKLHFNLVTFIYNACKLAVDRINAQLKAINQVA
;
A
#
# COMPACT_ATOMS: atom_id res chain seq x y z
N MET A 1 17.23 23.91 18.01
CA MET A 1 16.54 22.86 17.22
C MET A 1 17.56 22.30 16.24
N ASP A 2 18.01 21.06 16.43
CA ASP A 2 19.10 20.50 15.62
C ASP A 2 18.60 20.07 14.23
N ILE A 3 19.02 20.82 13.21
CA ILE A 3 18.72 20.57 11.81
C ILE A 3 19.23 19.22 11.30
N ARG A 4 20.27 18.65 11.94
CA ARG A 4 20.84 17.33 11.56
C ARG A 4 19.93 16.15 11.91
N LYS A 5 18.90 16.39 12.73
CA LYS A 5 17.88 15.38 13.05
C LYS A 5 16.93 15.11 11.87
N PHE A 6 16.80 16.05 10.95
CA PHE A 6 15.89 15.94 9.79
C PHE A 6 16.63 15.73 8.47
N THR A 7 17.94 15.47 8.52
CA THR A 7 18.72 15.21 7.30
C THR A 7 18.28 13.91 6.66
N TYR A 8 18.07 13.96 5.35
CA TYR A 8 17.74 12.78 4.57
C TYR A 8 18.88 11.76 4.68
N PRO A 9 18.59 10.46 4.88
CA PRO A 9 19.64 9.46 5.01
C PRO A 9 20.46 9.38 3.73
N ALA A 10 21.77 9.19 3.89
CA ALA A 10 22.68 9.05 2.77
C ALA A 10 22.25 7.89 1.87
N ARG A 11 22.27 8.10 0.54
CA ARG A 11 21.87 7.09 -0.43
C ARG A 11 22.76 5.84 -0.27
N GLY A 12 22.13 4.67 -0.14
CA GLY A 12 22.84 3.41 0.09
C GLY A 12 23.08 3.04 1.56
N SER A 13 22.84 3.96 2.50
CA SER A 13 22.76 3.62 3.93
C SER A 13 21.62 2.64 4.20
N GLU A 14 21.70 1.90 5.30
CA GLU A 14 20.64 0.94 5.69
C GLU A 14 19.29 1.63 5.88
N LEU A 15 19.27 2.78 6.55
CA LEU A 15 18.07 3.58 6.74
C LEU A 15 17.47 4.02 5.39
N TRP A 16 18.30 4.44 4.44
CA TRP A 16 17.83 4.78 3.10
C TRP A 16 17.22 3.57 2.38
N LYS A 17 17.85 2.39 2.47
CA LYS A 17 17.34 1.15 1.86
C LYS A 17 15.98 0.75 2.45
N GLN A 18 15.79 0.89 3.76
CA GLN A 18 14.53 0.61 4.43
C GLN A 18 13.41 1.55 3.95
N LEU A 19 13.64 2.87 4.00
CA LEU A 19 12.67 3.85 3.50
C LEU A 19 12.36 3.67 2.01
N TYR A 20 13.37 3.33 1.21
CA TYR A 20 13.18 3.05 -0.22
C TYR A 20 12.30 1.82 -0.45
N LYS A 21 12.48 0.75 0.36
CA LYS A 21 11.64 -0.45 0.31
C LYS A 21 10.18 -0.13 0.68
N GLU A 22 9.96 0.67 1.72
CA GLU A 22 8.64 1.14 2.12
C GLU A 22 7.97 1.94 1.00
N ARG A 23 8.70 2.91 0.41
CA ARG A 23 8.20 3.71 -0.71
C ARG A 23 7.81 2.84 -1.89
N THR A 24 8.66 1.89 -2.26
CA THR A 24 8.38 0.95 -3.36
C THR A 24 7.13 0.10 -3.07
N ALA A 25 6.90 -0.30 -1.82
CA ALA A 25 5.68 -1.01 -1.44
C ALA A 25 4.43 -0.14 -1.64
N VAL A 26 4.45 1.13 -1.22
CA VAL A 26 3.36 2.09 -1.44
C VAL A 26 3.11 2.33 -2.93
N GLU A 27 4.17 2.48 -3.72
CA GLU A 27 4.07 2.66 -5.17
C GLU A 27 3.38 1.46 -5.85
N ARG A 28 3.66 0.23 -5.43
CA ARG A 28 2.98 -0.98 -5.92
C ARG A 28 1.49 -1.00 -5.58
N VAL A 29 1.13 -0.65 -4.34
CA VAL A 29 -0.29 -0.56 -3.95
C VAL A 29 -1.01 0.47 -4.82
N ASN A 30 -0.41 1.64 -5.01
CA ASN A 30 -0.97 2.68 -5.89
C ASN A 30 -1.11 2.20 -7.34
N ALA A 31 -0.16 1.41 -7.85
CA ALA A 31 -0.27 0.80 -9.17
C ALA A 31 -1.44 -0.18 -9.26
N TYR A 32 -1.63 -1.04 -8.26
CA TYR A 32 -2.76 -1.97 -8.19
C TYR A 32 -4.11 -1.26 -8.13
N LEU A 33 -4.23 -0.24 -7.29
CA LEU A 33 -5.47 0.55 -7.22
C LEU A 33 -5.79 1.23 -8.56
N LYS A 34 -4.77 1.71 -9.27
CA LYS A 34 -4.92 2.32 -10.61
C LYS A 34 -5.34 1.30 -11.67
N GLN A 35 -4.81 0.09 -11.64
CA GLN A 35 -5.06 -0.94 -12.65
C GLN A 35 -6.34 -1.72 -12.40
N TYR A 36 -6.54 -2.23 -11.18
CA TYR A 36 -7.63 -3.17 -10.88
C TYR A 36 -8.87 -2.50 -10.31
N PHE A 37 -8.72 -1.38 -9.60
CA PHE A 37 -9.84 -0.69 -8.95
C PHE A 37 -10.32 0.54 -9.72
N GLN A 38 -10.03 0.57 -11.03
CA GLN A 38 -10.53 1.57 -11.98
C GLN A 38 -10.25 3.03 -11.60
N LEU A 39 -9.28 3.34 -10.73
CA LEU A 39 -8.98 4.73 -10.34
C LEU A 39 -8.61 5.63 -11.54
N LYS A 40 -8.15 5.06 -12.67
CA LYS A 40 -7.93 5.81 -13.91
C LYS A 40 -9.21 6.21 -14.65
N ASN A 41 -10.30 5.45 -14.49
CA ASN A 41 -11.54 5.62 -15.24
C ASN A 41 -12.64 6.36 -14.44
N VAL A 42 -12.28 6.92 -13.28
CA VAL A 42 -13.21 7.69 -12.45
C VAL A 42 -13.44 9.06 -13.08
N ARG A 43 -14.70 9.33 -13.48
CA ARG A 43 -15.10 10.62 -14.07
C ARG A 43 -15.29 11.73 -13.03
N HIS A 44 -15.44 11.37 -11.76
CA HIS A 44 -15.61 12.33 -10.66
C HIS A 44 -14.25 12.76 -10.11
N ARG A 45 -13.76 13.93 -10.55
CA ARG A 45 -12.44 14.46 -10.17
C ARG A 45 -12.44 15.24 -8.86
N THR A 46 -13.56 15.85 -8.47
CA THR A 46 -13.60 16.84 -7.38
C THR A 46 -14.86 16.71 -6.54
N GLY A 47 -14.77 17.13 -5.27
CA GLY A 47 -15.88 17.16 -4.32
C GLY A 47 -16.06 15.86 -3.53
N ILE A 48 -17.18 15.78 -2.83
CA ILE A 48 -17.50 14.69 -1.88
C ILE A 48 -17.51 13.32 -2.59
N LYS A 49 -18.01 13.26 -3.83
CA LYS A 49 -18.14 12.01 -4.61
C LYS A 49 -16.77 11.39 -4.93
N GLY A 50 -15.79 12.21 -5.32
CA GLY A 50 -14.43 11.73 -5.60
C GLY A 50 -13.74 11.19 -4.35
N LYS A 51 -13.87 11.92 -3.23
CA LYS A 51 -13.32 11.49 -1.92
C LYS A 51 -13.96 10.20 -1.41
N LEU A 52 -15.29 10.09 -1.50
CA LEU A 52 -16.03 8.89 -1.12
C LEU A 52 -15.58 7.68 -1.95
N HIS A 53 -15.51 7.82 -3.28
CA HIS A 53 -15.05 6.75 -4.16
C HIS A 53 -13.64 6.28 -3.81
N PHE A 54 -12.71 7.22 -3.60
CA PHE A 54 -11.33 6.89 -3.24
C PHE A 54 -11.26 6.13 -1.90
N ASN A 55 -12.01 6.59 -0.89
CA ASN A 55 -12.08 5.95 0.41
C ASN A 55 -12.66 4.53 0.29
N LEU A 56 -13.72 4.35 -0.48
CA LEU A 56 -14.39 3.07 -0.68
C LEU A 56 -13.47 2.07 -1.41
N VAL A 57 -12.80 2.50 -2.48
CA VAL A 57 -11.81 1.69 -3.20
C VAL A 57 -10.67 1.25 -2.28
N THR A 58 -10.14 2.16 -1.46
CA THR A 58 -9.07 1.85 -0.51
C THR A 58 -9.54 0.86 0.55
N PHE A 59 -10.76 1.02 1.06
CA PHE A 59 -11.38 0.11 2.02
C PHE A 59 -11.54 -1.30 1.45
N ILE A 60 -12.06 -1.43 0.23
CA ILE A 60 -12.24 -2.73 -0.43
C ILE A 60 -10.89 -3.41 -0.64
N TYR A 61 -9.87 -2.68 -1.12
CA TYR A 61 -8.53 -3.24 -1.27
C TYR A 61 -7.98 -3.82 0.03
N ASN A 62 -8.11 -3.08 1.14
CA ASN A 62 -7.67 -3.54 2.45
C ASN A 62 -8.45 -4.78 2.93
N ALA A 63 -9.76 -4.82 2.70
CA ALA A 63 -10.59 -5.97 3.03
C ALA A 63 -10.18 -7.22 2.24
N CYS A 64 -9.99 -7.08 0.92
CA CYS A 64 -9.50 -8.16 0.06
C CYS A 64 -8.11 -8.65 0.49
N LYS A 65 -7.20 -7.72 0.77
CA LYS A 65 -5.85 -8.06 1.24
C LYS A 65 -5.88 -8.83 2.56
N LEU A 66 -6.69 -8.38 3.52
CA LEU A 66 -6.88 -9.08 4.80
C LEU A 66 -7.44 -10.50 4.61
N ALA A 67 -8.43 -10.66 3.72
CA ALA A 67 -8.98 -11.98 3.42
C ALA A 67 -7.93 -12.93 2.83
N VAL A 68 -7.16 -12.44 1.85
CA VAL A 68 -6.05 -13.20 1.25
C VAL A 68 -4.98 -13.55 2.29
N ASP A 69 -4.62 -12.61 3.16
CA ASP A 69 -3.60 -12.83 4.19
C ASP A 69 -4.06 -13.88 5.21
N ARG A 70 -5.35 -13.90 5.57
CA ARG A 70 -5.96 -14.94 6.41
C ARG A 70 -5.93 -16.32 5.75
N ILE A 71 -6.32 -16.41 4.48
CA ILE A 71 -6.28 -17.66 3.71
C ILE A 71 -4.84 -18.18 3.63
N ASN A 72 -3.88 -17.30 3.33
CA ASN A 72 -2.46 -17.67 3.26
C ASN A 72 -1.92 -18.15 4.61
N ALA A 73 -2.37 -17.56 5.72
CA ALA A 73 -2.00 -18.02 7.06
C ALA A 73 -2.53 -19.44 7.34
N GLN A 74 -3.79 -19.72 6.96
CA GLN A 74 -4.38 -21.06 7.08
C GLN A 74 -3.65 -22.10 6.22
N LEU A 75 -3.36 -21.77 4.95
CA LEU A 75 -2.62 -22.66 4.05
C LEU A 75 -1.20 -22.97 4.55
N LYS A 76 -0.51 -21.97 5.10
CA LYS A 76 0.82 -22.17 5.71
C LYS A 76 0.74 -23.11 6.92
N ALA A 77 -0.29 -22.97 7.75
CA ALA A 77 -0.49 -23.87 8.89
C ALA A 77 -0.72 -25.32 8.44
N ILE A 78 -1.52 -25.54 7.38
CA ILE A 78 -1.74 -26.88 6.80
C ILE A 78 -0.42 -27.46 6.27
N ASN A 79 0.34 -26.69 5.50
CA ASN A 79 1.59 -27.15 4.87
C ASN A 79 2.75 -27.38 5.86
N GLN A 80 2.67 -26.86 7.09
CA GLN A 80 3.68 -27.11 8.13
C GLN A 80 3.37 -28.37 8.96
N VAL A 81 2.13 -28.86 8.89
CA VAL A 81 1.67 -30.06 9.61
C VAL A 81 1.79 -31.32 8.73
N ALA A 82 1.85 -31.15 7.41
CA ALA A 82 2.16 -32.20 6.43
C ALA A 82 3.67 -32.36 6.23
#